data_AF-A0A168G5K5-F1
#
_entry.id   AF-A0A168G5K5-F1
#
_cell.length_a   1.000
_cell.length_b   1.000
_cell.length_c   1.000
_cell.angle_alpha   90.00
_cell.angle_beta   90.00
_cell.angle_gamma   90.00
#
_symmetry.space_group_name_H-M   'P 1'
#
loop_
_entity.id
_entity.type
_entity.pdbx_description
1 polymer ?
#
loop_
_entity_poly.entity_id
_entity_poly.type
_entity_poly.pdbx_seq_one_letter_code
_entity_poly.pdbx_strand_id
1 'polypeptide(L)'
;MGGGFARGADEGLDNIAVWDDSSKDTLTMVHNNGILPSTFEPNWGTGGGLKKAWSGIMGFTGDMRPFVGPIPDARSKKHKSSKLQVDAGQWIAAGFNCNGMIWSWLSGAAVGIMIAGRDEDMLEKDIGRPDGKLDDWFPRKATAWNDKRLKTANLKALAGEVM
;
A
#
# COMPACT_ATOMS: atom_id res chain seq x y z
N MET A 1 -16.38 -9.28 1.56
CA MET A 1 -16.43 -7.88 1.08
C MET A 1 -15.80 -7.01 2.14
N GLY A 2 -15.03 -6.01 1.72
CA GLY A 2 -14.46 -4.99 2.61
C GLY A 2 -14.75 -3.60 2.04
N GLY A 3 -14.34 -2.56 2.76
CA GLY A 3 -14.65 -1.17 2.44
C GLY A 3 -15.53 -0.53 3.51
N GLY A 4 -16.17 0.57 3.16
CA GLY A 4 -16.97 1.37 4.08
C GLY A 4 -16.17 2.40 4.89
N PHE A 5 -14.90 2.66 4.54
CA PHE A 5 -14.07 3.65 5.22
C PHE A 5 -14.79 5.01 5.38
N ALA A 6 -15.36 5.54 4.29
CA ALA A 6 -16.11 6.79 4.32
C ALA A 6 -17.54 6.68 4.86
N ARG A 7 -17.90 5.57 5.51
CA ARG A 7 -19.22 5.34 6.12
C ARG A 7 -19.21 5.50 7.63
N GLY A 8 -18.06 5.83 8.23
CA GLY A 8 -17.94 6.20 9.63
C GLY A 8 -18.73 7.46 9.98
N ALA A 9 -18.76 7.81 11.26
CA ALA A 9 -19.60 8.89 11.78
C ALA A 9 -19.17 10.26 11.26
N ASP A 10 -17.90 10.40 10.89
CA ASP A 10 -17.29 11.62 10.36
C ASP A 10 -16.69 11.35 8.96
N GLU A 11 -17.44 10.63 8.13
CA GLU A 11 -17.07 10.30 6.75
C GLU A 11 -15.69 9.64 6.59
N GLY A 12 -15.26 8.90 7.62
CA GLY A 12 -13.98 8.20 7.67
C GLY A 12 -12.84 8.94 8.37
N LEU A 13 -13.00 10.24 8.68
CA LEU A 13 -12.03 10.98 9.49
C LEU A 13 -11.89 10.40 10.91
N ASP A 14 -13.00 9.89 11.45
CA ASP A 14 -13.09 9.15 12.72
C ASP A 14 -12.26 7.86 12.73
N ASN A 15 -11.86 7.36 11.56
CA ASN A 15 -11.02 6.18 11.40
C ASN A 15 -9.55 6.51 11.08
N ILE A 16 -9.18 7.79 10.97
CA ILE A 16 -7.79 8.21 10.76
C ILE A 16 -7.02 8.21 12.07
N ALA A 17 -5.78 7.72 12.04
CA ALA A 17 -4.89 7.59 13.21
C ALA A 17 -5.43 6.67 14.33
N VAL A 18 -6.43 5.85 14.02
CA VAL A 18 -6.88 4.74 14.86
C VAL A 18 -5.98 3.54 14.60
N TRP A 19 -5.21 3.14 15.61
CA TRP A 19 -4.29 2.01 15.53
C TRP A 19 -4.83 0.77 16.26
N ASP A 20 -5.88 0.90 17.07
CA ASP A 20 -6.52 -0.23 17.73
C ASP A 20 -7.57 -0.86 16.80
N ASP A 21 -7.21 -1.98 16.17
CA ASP A 21 -8.10 -2.76 15.32
C ASP A 21 -8.81 -3.91 16.04
N SER A 22 -8.74 -3.97 17.38
CA SER A 22 -9.50 -4.95 18.16
C SER A 22 -11.02 -4.65 18.13
N SER A 23 -11.38 -3.38 17.93
CA SER A 23 -12.74 -2.89 17.81
C SER A 23 -13.14 -2.67 16.35
N LYS A 24 -14.45 -2.60 16.07
CA LYS A 24 -15.02 -2.41 14.73
C LYS A 24 -15.90 -1.18 14.75
N ASP A 25 -15.74 -0.32 13.75
CA ASP A 25 -16.66 0.81 13.56
C ASP A 25 -18.07 0.31 13.22
N THR A 26 -19.07 0.83 13.95
CA THR A 26 -20.45 0.33 13.88
C THR A 26 -21.09 0.69 12.54
N LEU A 27 -20.85 1.90 12.01
CA LEU A 27 -21.48 2.34 10.76
C LEU A 27 -20.87 1.65 9.54
N THR A 28 -19.56 1.43 9.55
CA THR A 28 -18.86 0.57 8.58
C THR A 28 -19.40 -0.85 8.60
N MET A 29 -19.67 -1.40 9.79
CA MET A 29 -20.26 -2.73 9.93
C MET A 29 -21.69 -2.80 9.39
N VAL A 30 -22.53 -1.80 9.64
CA VAL A 30 -23.88 -1.70 9.07
C VAL A 30 -23.82 -1.64 7.54
N HIS A 31 -22.94 -0.82 6.98
CA HIS A 31 -22.74 -0.73 5.53
C HIS A 31 -22.36 -2.08 4.93
N ASN A 32 -21.33 -2.74 5.47
CA ASN A 32 -20.84 -4.01 4.94
C ASN A 32 -21.86 -5.14 5.10
N ASN A 33 -22.68 -5.11 6.14
CA ASN A 33 -23.74 -6.10 6.35
C ASN A 33 -24.95 -5.86 5.44
N GLY A 34 -25.26 -4.61 5.10
CA GLY A 34 -26.42 -4.24 4.28
C GLY A 34 -26.17 -4.32 2.78
N ILE A 35 -24.95 -4.03 2.31
CA ILE A 35 -24.71 -3.85 0.86
C ILE A 35 -24.97 -5.13 0.06
N LEU A 36 -24.55 -6.28 0.58
CA LEU A 36 -24.69 -7.57 -0.08
C LEU A 36 -26.15 -8.01 -0.24
N PRO A 37 -26.97 -8.11 0.83
CA PRO A 37 -28.38 -8.47 0.65
C PRO A 37 -29.09 -7.49 -0.26
N SER A 38 -28.90 -6.17 -0.10
CA SER A 38 -29.54 -5.17 -0.96
C SER A 38 -29.14 -5.27 -2.43
N THR A 39 -27.89 -5.66 -2.73
CA THR A 39 -27.41 -5.79 -4.12
C THR A 39 -27.95 -7.06 -4.80
N PHE A 40 -28.08 -8.15 -4.04
CA PHE A 40 -28.42 -9.46 -4.59
C PHE A 40 -29.88 -9.85 -4.37
N GLU A 41 -30.72 -8.98 -3.84
CA GLU A 41 -32.17 -9.20 -3.72
C GLU A 41 -32.83 -9.46 -5.09
N PRO A 42 -33.81 -10.39 -5.17
CA PRO A 42 -34.29 -11.29 -4.12
C PRO A 42 -33.43 -12.57 -3.95
N ASN A 43 -32.39 -12.75 -4.77
CA ASN A 43 -31.61 -13.97 -4.92
C ASN A 43 -30.45 -14.12 -3.92
N TRP A 44 -30.40 -13.32 -2.84
CA TRP A 44 -29.38 -13.43 -1.80
C TRP A 44 -29.40 -14.80 -1.08
N GLY A 45 -30.58 -15.45 -1.07
CA GLY A 45 -30.76 -16.81 -0.59
C GLY A 45 -31.02 -16.92 0.91
N THR A 46 -31.80 -17.92 1.30
CA THR A 46 -32.08 -18.26 2.71
C THR A 46 -30.83 -18.88 3.35
N GLY A 47 -30.06 -18.06 4.07
CA GLY A 47 -28.77 -18.44 4.68
C GLY A 47 -27.63 -17.46 4.36
N GLY A 48 -27.87 -16.52 3.44
CA GLY A 48 -27.00 -15.37 3.21
C GLY A 48 -26.97 -14.46 4.44
N GLY A 49 -25.77 -14.03 4.84
CA GLY A 49 -25.57 -13.18 6.01
C GLY A 49 -24.10 -13.15 6.42
N LEU A 50 -23.73 -12.12 7.19
CA LEU A 50 -22.37 -11.95 7.68
C LEU A 50 -21.95 -13.13 8.57
N LYS A 51 -20.95 -13.90 8.13
CA LYS A 51 -20.39 -15.02 8.94
C LYS A 51 -19.29 -14.56 9.88
N LYS A 52 -18.43 -13.67 9.41
CA LYS A 52 -17.27 -13.13 10.14
C LYS A 52 -17.00 -11.72 9.66
N ALA A 53 -16.50 -10.89 10.57
CA ALA A 53 -16.03 -9.55 10.28
C ALA A 53 -14.75 -9.28 11.05
N TRP A 54 -13.90 -8.46 10.45
CA TRP A 54 -12.62 -8.04 11.00
C TRP A 54 -12.36 -6.59 10.55
N SER A 55 -11.56 -5.92 11.34
CA SER A 55 -11.02 -4.57 11.14
C SER A 55 -9.52 -4.72 10.94
N GLY A 56 -8.89 -3.76 10.26
CA GLY A 56 -7.45 -3.78 10.08
C GLY A 56 -6.90 -2.39 9.84
N ILE A 57 -5.61 -2.24 10.14
CA ILE A 57 -4.89 -0.98 10.01
C ILE A 57 -4.33 -0.85 8.59
N MET A 58 -4.43 0.36 8.04
CA MET A 58 -3.98 0.66 6.68
C MET A 58 -2.97 1.82 6.69
N GLY A 59 -1.92 1.68 5.87
CA GLY A 59 -0.93 2.73 5.68
C GLY A 59 -1.26 3.58 4.46
N PHE A 60 -1.30 4.90 4.67
CA PHE A 60 -1.55 5.89 3.62
C PHE A 60 -0.35 6.81 3.40
N THR A 61 -0.19 7.26 2.16
CA THR A 61 0.70 8.34 1.75
C THR A 61 -0.15 9.45 1.13
N GLY A 62 0.25 10.72 1.33
CA GLY A 62 -0.49 11.87 0.82
C GLY A 62 -0.55 11.99 -0.71
N ASP A 63 0.28 11.23 -1.44
CA ASP A 63 0.28 11.18 -2.90
C ASP A 63 -0.33 9.87 -3.46
N MET A 64 -0.97 9.07 -2.60
CA MET A 64 -1.65 7.82 -2.94
C MET A 64 -0.78 6.78 -3.67
N ARG A 65 0.55 6.84 -3.52
CA ARG A 65 1.51 5.88 -4.06
C ARG A 65 2.29 5.17 -2.94
N PRO A 66 2.68 3.90 -3.07
CA PRO A 66 3.49 3.25 -2.05
C PRO A 66 4.93 3.78 -2.04
N PHE A 67 5.61 3.64 -0.91
CA PHE A 67 7.06 3.77 -0.84
C PHE A 67 7.69 2.40 -1.10
N VAL A 68 8.52 2.32 -2.14
CA VAL A 68 9.20 1.08 -2.51
C VAL A 68 10.64 1.39 -2.89
N GLY A 69 11.59 0.74 -2.20
CA GLY A 69 13.01 0.85 -2.48
C GLY A 69 13.88 1.18 -1.26
N PRO A 70 15.11 1.67 -1.50
CA PRO A 70 16.06 1.95 -0.44
C PRO A 70 15.64 3.19 0.35
N ILE A 71 15.79 3.13 1.68
CA ILE A 71 15.67 4.31 2.54
C ILE A 71 17.09 4.91 2.68
N PRO A 72 17.31 6.17 2.27
CA PRO A 72 18.57 6.85 2.48
C PRO A 72 18.90 6.88 3.98
N ASP A 73 20.01 6.27 4.37
CA ASP A 73 20.45 6.28 5.77
C ASP A 73 21.06 7.65 6.10
N ALA A 74 20.46 8.36 7.05
CA ALA A 74 21.03 9.62 7.57
C ALA A 74 22.43 9.41 8.17
N ARG A 75 22.80 8.17 8.53
CA ARG A 75 24.10 7.77 9.09
C ARG A 75 25.10 7.25 8.06
N SER A 76 24.67 6.85 6.85
CA SER A 76 25.59 6.42 5.79
C SER A 76 26.22 7.64 5.10
N LYS A 77 27.13 8.31 5.82
CA LYS A 77 28.05 9.30 5.24
C LYS A 77 29.37 8.66 4.80
N LYS A 78 29.56 7.33 4.89
CA LYS A 78 30.91 6.75 4.92
C LYS A 78 31.25 5.55 4.02
N HIS A 79 30.34 4.96 3.25
CA HIS A 79 30.75 3.89 2.32
C HIS A 79 30.32 4.17 0.88
N LYS A 80 31.04 5.07 0.21
CA LYS A 80 31.09 5.12 -1.27
C LYS A 80 31.89 3.92 -1.78
N SER A 81 31.34 2.73 -1.62
CA SER A 81 31.92 1.49 -2.13
C SER A 81 31.20 1.10 -3.42
N SER A 82 31.86 1.35 -4.56
CA SER A 82 31.49 0.98 -5.93
C SER A 82 30.24 1.66 -6.52
N LYS A 83 30.30 1.98 -7.82
CA LYS A 83 29.23 2.66 -8.60
C LYS A 83 27.95 1.83 -8.78
N LEU A 84 27.85 0.62 -8.21
CA LEU A 84 26.76 -0.33 -8.44
C LEU A 84 25.95 -0.71 -7.19
N GLN A 85 26.35 -0.31 -5.97
CA GLN A 85 25.58 -0.62 -4.78
C GLN A 85 24.97 0.64 -4.17
N VAL A 86 23.65 0.65 -4.07
CA VAL A 86 22.97 1.55 -3.13
C VAL A 86 23.29 1.02 -1.74
N ASP A 87 24.21 1.69 -1.04
CA ASP A 87 24.53 1.42 0.36
C ASP A 87 23.38 1.88 1.28
N ALA A 88 22.25 1.17 1.20
CA ALA A 88 21.09 1.38 2.04
C ALA A 88 21.01 0.29 3.10
N GLY A 89 21.14 0.68 4.37
CA GLY A 89 20.95 -0.22 5.51
C GLY A 89 19.50 -0.61 5.75
N GLN A 90 18.53 0.05 5.08
CA GLN A 90 17.10 -0.18 5.25
C GLN A 90 16.35 -0.06 3.92
N TRP A 91 15.30 -0.85 3.77
CA TRP A 91 14.45 -0.95 2.58
C TRP A 91 12.98 -0.86 2.98
N ILE A 92 12.15 -0.30 2.11
CA ILE A 92 10.71 -0.14 2.34
C ILE A 92 9.89 -0.71 1.19
N ALA A 93 8.77 -1.33 1.52
CA ALA A 93 7.66 -1.67 0.63
C ALA A 93 6.36 -1.53 1.43
N ALA A 94 5.86 -0.30 1.55
CA ALA A 94 4.76 0.04 2.46
C ALA A 94 3.93 1.22 1.97
N GLY A 95 2.83 1.51 2.68
CA GLY A 95 1.92 2.59 2.33
C GLY A 95 1.12 2.28 1.08
N PHE A 96 0.57 1.06 0.98
CA PHE A 96 -0.13 0.60 -0.23
C PHE A 96 -1.48 1.28 -0.48
N ASN A 97 -1.93 2.22 0.37
CA ASN A 97 -3.14 3.04 0.16
C ASN A 97 -4.37 2.19 -0.16
N CYS A 98 -4.64 1.16 0.65
CA CYS A 98 -5.71 0.16 0.44
C CYS A 98 -5.58 -0.72 -0.82
N ASN A 99 -4.56 -0.50 -1.66
CA ASN A 99 -4.32 -1.23 -2.91
C ASN A 99 -3.26 -2.32 -2.73
N GLY A 100 -3.18 -2.91 -1.53
CA GLY A 100 -2.16 -3.89 -1.17
C GLY A 100 -2.15 -5.11 -2.08
N MET A 101 -3.31 -5.61 -2.50
CA MET A 101 -3.38 -6.78 -3.41
C MET A 101 -2.69 -6.52 -4.76
N ILE A 102 -2.72 -5.28 -5.23
CA ILE A 102 -2.14 -4.88 -6.52
C ILE A 102 -0.64 -4.61 -6.36
N TRP A 103 -0.25 -3.92 -5.29
CA TRP A 103 1.11 -3.44 -5.12
C TRP A 103 2.06 -4.41 -4.42
N SER A 104 1.59 -5.17 -3.43
CA SER A 104 2.46 -5.86 -2.46
C SER A 104 3.42 -6.85 -3.10
N TRP A 105 2.92 -7.72 -3.99
CA TRP A 105 3.73 -8.77 -4.62
C TRP A 105 4.89 -8.20 -5.44
N LEU A 106 4.59 -7.37 -6.42
CA LEU A 106 5.59 -6.78 -7.31
C LEU A 106 6.50 -5.77 -6.59
N SER A 107 6.01 -5.10 -5.54
CA SER A 107 6.86 -4.24 -4.69
C SER A 107 7.89 -5.06 -3.91
N GLY A 108 7.48 -6.21 -3.35
CA GLY A 108 8.39 -7.14 -2.68
C GLY A 108 9.44 -7.70 -3.63
N ALA A 109 9.01 -8.14 -4.83
CA ALA A 109 9.91 -8.61 -5.88
C ALA A 109 10.91 -7.52 -6.31
N ALA A 110 10.43 -6.28 -6.52
CA ALA A 110 11.28 -5.15 -6.87
C ALA A 110 12.35 -4.87 -5.79
N VAL A 111 11.97 -4.89 -4.51
CA VAL A 111 12.91 -4.73 -3.40
C VAL A 111 13.96 -5.85 -3.39
N GLY A 112 13.55 -7.11 -3.58
CA GLY A 112 14.48 -8.23 -3.66
C GLY A 112 15.49 -8.09 -4.80
N ILE A 113 15.05 -7.66 -5.97
CA ILE A 113 15.92 -7.42 -7.14
C ILE A 113 16.93 -6.29 -6.86
N MET A 114 16.48 -5.18 -6.27
CA MET A 114 17.35 -4.06 -5.94
C MET A 114 18.37 -4.42 -4.85
N ILE A 115 17.98 -5.20 -3.83
CA ILE A 115 18.89 -5.71 -2.79
C ILE A 115 19.97 -6.60 -3.42
N ALA A 116 19.61 -7.42 -4.41
CA ALA A 116 20.54 -8.27 -5.12
C ALA A 116 21.47 -7.50 -6.10
N GLY A 117 21.24 -6.20 -6.32
CA GLY A 117 21.99 -5.39 -7.29
C GLY A 117 21.75 -5.80 -8.74
N ARG A 118 20.55 -6.32 -9.05
CA ARG A 118 20.17 -6.88 -10.35
C ARG A 118 19.10 -6.05 -11.08
N ASP A 119 18.91 -4.80 -10.69
CA ASP A 119 17.89 -3.92 -11.24
C ASP A 119 18.15 -3.52 -12.70
N GLU A 120 19.39 -3.63 -13.16
CA GLU A 120 19.80 -3.39 -14.55
C GLU A 120 19.88 -4.67 -15.41
N ASP A 121 19.74 -5.85 -14.79
CA ASP A 121 19.80 -7.14 -15.48
C ASP A 121 18.52 -7.37 -16.31
N MET A 122 18.66 -8.07 -17.43
CA MET A 122 17.52 -8.66 -18.12
C MET A 122 17.11 -9.95 -17.39
N LEU A 123 16.07 -9.88 -16.57
CA LEU A 123 15.59 -11.03 -15.81
C LEU A 123 14.58 -11.83 -16.64
N GLU A 124 14.69 -13.16 -16.57
CA GLU A 124 13.67 -14.04 -17.14
C GLU A 124 12.37 -13.95 -16.34
N LYS A 125 11.26 -14.35 -16.99
CA LYS A 125 9.94 -14.40 -16.38
C LYS A 125 9.92 -15.40 -15.23
N ASP A 126 9.15 -15.09 -14.19
CA ASP A 126 8.96 -15.95 -13.03
C ASP A 126 7.50 -15.91 -12.55
N ILE A 127 7.14 -16.74 -11.58
CA ILE A 127 5.78 -16.84 -11.06
C ILE A 127 5.37 -15.47 -10.48
N GLY A 128 4.36 -14.86 -11.11
CA GLY A 128 3.83 -13.56 -10.68
C GLY A 128 4.77 -12.37 -10.93
N ARG A 129 5.87 -12.53 -11.68
CA ARG A 129 6.80 -11.45 -12.02
C ARG A 129 7.08 -11.43 -13.54
N PRO A 130 6.92 -10.28 -14.22
CA PRO A 130 7.31 -10.13 -15.63
C PRO A 130 8.81 -10.35 -15.86
N ASP A 131 9.16 -10.66 -17.11
CA ASP A 131 10.52 -10.57 -17.64
C ASP A 131 10.94 -9.12 -17.93
N GLY A 132 12.23 -8.92 -18.25
CA GLY A 132 12.81 -7.63 -18.58
C GLY A 132 13.59 -6.99 -17.44
N LYS A 133 13.98 -5.73 -17.63
CA LYS A 133 14.60 -4.93 -16.57
C LYS A 133 13.57 -4.48 -15.55
N LEU A 134 14.02 -4.13 -14.36
CA LEU A 134 13.11 -3.68 -13.30
C LEU A 134 12.30 -2.44 -13.71
N ASP A 135 12.91 -1.48 -14.42
CA ASP A 135 12.22 -0.26 -14.86
C ASP A 135 11.21 -0.48 -16.00
N ASP A 136 11.20 -1.65 -16.65
CA ASP A 136 10.27 -1.93 -17.75
C ASP A 136 8.85 -2.18 -17.23
N TRP A 137 8.72 -2.67 -15.99
CA TRP A 137 7.44 -3.04 -15.40
C TRP A 137 7.20 -2.46 -14.01
N PHE A 138 8.25 -1.99 -13.30
CA PHE A 138 8.10 -1.38 -11.98
C PHE A 138 8.41 0.12 -11.98
N PRO A 139 7.51 0.98 -11.49
CA PRO A 139 7.66 2.43 -11.59
C PRO A 139 8.56 3.00 -10.46
N ARG A 140 9.85 2.60 -10.42
CA ARG A 140 10.79 2.97 -9.34
C ARG A 140 10.81 4.47 -9.02
N LYS A 141 10.83 5.33 -10.04
CA LYS A 141 10.85 6.79 -9.86
C LYS A 141 9.60 7.33 -9.17
N ALA A 142 8.44 6.70 -9.37
CA ALA A 142 7.17 7.12 -8.80
C ALA A 142 7.00 6.63 -7.35
N THR A 143 7.66 5.54 -6.97
CA THR A 143 7.57 4.91 -5.63
C THR A 143 8.80 5.15 -4.76
N ALA A 144 9.86 5.76 -5.31
CA ALA A 144 11.11 6.00 -4.60
C ALA A 144 10.94 6.88 -3.36
N TRP A 145 11.79 6.61 -2.37
CA TRP A 145 11.99 7.48 -1.23
C TRP A 145 12.97 8.61 -1.60
N ASN A 146 12.47 9.84 -1.76
CA ASN A 146 13.31 11.01 -2.04
C ASN A 146 12.67 12.31 -1.51
N ASP A 147 13.50 13.34 -1.31
CA ASP A 147 13.07 14.62 -0.71
C ASP A 147 11.94 15.32 -1.45
N LYS A 148 11.90 15.20 -2.78
CA LYS A 148 10.83 15.79 -3.59
C LYS A 148 9.49 15.10 -3.28
N ARG A 149 9.50 13.77 -3.25
CA ARG A 149 8.30 12.97 -3.01
C ARG A 149 7.84 13.01 -1.56
N LEU A 150 8.76 13.10 -0.58
CA LEU A 150 8.39 13.24 0.83
C LEU A 150 7.49 14.46 1.09
N LYS A 151 7.60 15.52 0.28
CA LYS A 151 6.70 16.68 0.35
C LYS A 151 5.28 16.36 -0.10
N THR A 152 5.12 15.63 -1.20
CA THR A 152 3.80 15.24 -1.75
C THR A 152 3.17 14.09 -0.99
N ALA A 153 3.97 13.16 -0.49
CA ALA A 153 3.52 12.03 0.31
C ALA A 153 3.14 12.41 1.76
N ASN A 154 3.33 13.68 2.15
CA ASN A 154 2.91 14.17 3.46
C ASN A 154 1.38 14.12 3.59
N LEU A 155 0.86 13.60 4.70
CA LEU A 155 -0.59 13.49 4.93
C LEU A 155 -1.35 14.82 4.84
N LYS A 156 -0.68 15.97 5.00
CA LYS A 156 -1.29 17.28 4.74
C LYS A 156 -1.76 17.45 3.30
N ALA A 157 -1.14 16.77 2.35
CA ALA A 157 -1.58 16.74 0.96
C ALA A 157 -2.88 15.94 0.78
N LEU A 158 -3.14 14.95 1.63
CA LEU A 158 -4.36 14.13 1.60
C LEU A 158 -5.61 14.96 1.93
N ALA A 159 -5.49 15.97 2.79
CA ALA A 159 -6.61 16.82 3.19
C ALA A 159 -7.24 17.58 2.00
N GLY A 160 -6.49 17.82 0.91
CA GLY A 160 -7.02 18.43 -0.30
C GLY A 160 -7.66 17.47 -1.30
N GLU A 161 -7.54 16.15 -1.09
CA GLU A 161 -8.17 15.12 -1.96
C GLU A 161 -9.40 14.47 -1.32
N VAL A 162 -9.57 14.60 0.00
CA VAL A 162 -10.66 13.98 0.78
C VAL A 162 -11.75 14.99 1.18
N MET A 163 -11.53 16.29 0.95
CA MET A 163 -12.54 17.36 1.04
C MET A 163 -12.94 17.85 -0.35
#